data_AF-A0A7K0P186-F1
#
_entry.id   AF-A0A7K0P186-F1
#
_cell.length_a   1.000
_cell.length_b   1.000
_cell.length_c   1.000
_cell.angle_alpha   90.00
_cell.angle_beta   90.00
_cell.angle_gamma   90.00
#
_symmetry.space_group_name_H-M   'P 1'
#
loop_
_entity.id
_entity.type
_entity.pdbx_description
1 polymer ?
#
loop_
_entity_poly.entity_id
_entity_poly.type
_entity_poly.pdbx_seq_one_letter_code
_entity_poly.pdbx_strand_id
1 'polypeptide(L)'
;MGEDAEPATQERSFNSQTLEFTASYPLTLAVISRDYLDNVSGLEYIGTSKQQIGDGGLIMQVREKASGRVVAATSPQWRELVIQQAPLNPDCAGSSQPLVDCQSLNLVEPPGWTSPEFDDSKWPMATVYTADQVGVKDGYEAISWDASAQLIWGPDLKLDNTILWRYTVAG
;
A
#
# COMPACT_ATOMS: atom_id res chain seq x y z
N MET A 1 15.12 -1.98 -8.00
CA MET A 1 14.45 -1.50 -6.78
C MET A 1 14.22 -0.03 -6.96
N GLY A 2 12.97 0.40 -6.84
CA GLY A 2 12.59 1.81 -6.84
C GLY A 2 11.84 2.07 -5.54
N GLU A 3 12.02 3.25 -4.98
CA GLU A 3 11.43 3.66 -3.70
C GLU A 3 10.83 5.05 -3.90
N ASP A 4 9.76 5.35 -3.15
CA ASP A 4 9.26 6.70 -3.04
C ASP A 4 10.41 7.63 -2.60
N ALA A 5 10.53 8.77 -3.28
CA ALA A 5 11.54 9.76 -2.94
C ALA A 5 11.20 10.47 -1.62
N GLU A 6 9.95 10.37 -1.19
CA GLU A 6 9.46 10.96 0.05
C GLU A 6 9.34 9.89 1.15
N PRO A 7 9.87 10.16 2.36
CA PRO A 7 9.70 9.25 3.48
C PRO A 7 8.22 9.07 3.82
N ALA A 8 7.81 7.84 4.15
CA ALA A 8 6.49 7.55 4.71
C ALA A 8 6.20 8.26 6.05
N THR A 9 7.14 9.04 6.59
CA THR A 9 7.00 9.87 7.79
C THR A 9 6.65 11.33 7.50
N GLN A 10 6.54 11.73 6.22
CA GLN A 10 6.10 13.06 5.84
C GLN A 10 4.58 13.07 5.61
N GLU A 11 3.86 13.91 6.35
CA GLU A 11 2.41 14.09 6.17
C GLU A 11 2.11 14.57 4.74
N ARG A 12 1.46 13.69 3.97
CA ARG A 12 0.83 14.02 2.69
C ARG A 12 -0.45 13.24 2.52
N SER A 13 -1.39 13.89 1.88
CA SER A 13 -2.75 13.43 1.77
C SER A 13 -2.93 12.23 0.81
N PHE A 14 -2.23 12.19 -0.32
CA PHE A 14 -2.05 11.00 -1.18
C PHE A 14 -0.85 11.28 -2.12
N ASN A 15 0.30 10.63 -1.91
CA ASN A 15 1.51 10.92 -2.69
C ASN A 15 1.49 10.22 -4.05
N SER A 16 2.31 10.70 -4.99
CA SER A 16 2.50 10.06 -6.29
C SER A 16 3.95 10.14 -6.75
N GLN A 17 4.42 9.06 -7.38
CA GLN A 17 5.74 9.01 -7.97
C GLN A 17 5.70 8.24 -9.30
N THR A 18 6.57 8.62 -10.23
CA THR A 18 6.86 7.86 -11.46
C THR A 18 8.33 7.47 -11.48
N LEU A 19 8.59 6.21 -11.77
CA LEU A 19 9.92 5.63 -11.82
C LEU A 19 10.13 4.91 -13.16
N GLU A 20 11.37 4.87 -13.63
CA GLU A 20 11.76 4.09 -14.80
C GLU A 20 12.67 2.93 -14.39
N PHE A 21 12.43 1.75 -14.98
CA PHE A 21 13.24 0.57 -14.76
C PHE A 21 13.31 -0.29 -16.02
N THR A 22 14.31 -1.17 -16.08
CA THR A 22 14.44 -2.20 -17.13
C THR A 22 14.06 -3.55 -16.54
N ALA A 23 13.27 -4.33 -17.29
CA ALA A 23 12.85 -5.67 -16.91
C ALA A 23 12.73 -6.59 -18.14
N SER A 24 12.55 -7.87 -17.91
CA SER A 24 12.23 -8.88 -18.93
C SER A 24 11.02 -9.67 -18.49
N TYR A 25 10.27 -10.21 -19.46
CA TYR A 25 9.15 -11.09 -19.18
C TYR A 25 9.63 -12.54 -18.90
N PRO A 26 8.89 -13.31 -18.08
CA PRO A 26 7.80 -12.86 -17.21
C PRO A 26 8.31 -11.88 -16.16
N LEU A 27 7.51 -10.85 -15.87
CA LEU A 27 7.87 -9.76 -14.96
C LEU A 27 7.12 -9.92 -13.64
N THR A 28 7.85 -10.18 -12.55
CA THR A 28 7.30 -10.14 -11.19
C THR A 28 7.46 -8.74 -10.61
N LEU A 29 6.33 -8.14 -10.24
CA LEU A 29 6.27 -6.88 -9.50
C LEU A 29 6.08 -7.21 -8.02
N ALA A 30 6.98 -6.70 -7.19
CA ALA A 30 6.92 -6.82 -5.74
C ALA A 30 6.95 -5.41 -5.14
N VAL A 31 5.91 -5.05 -4.40
CA VAL A 31 5.70 -3.68 -3.88
C VAL A 31 5.42 -3.74 -2.39
N ILE A 32 6.00 -2.80 -1.63
CA ILE A 32 5.60 -2.55 -0.25
C ILE A 32 4.84 -1.24 -0.24
N SER A 33 3.60 -1.24 0.26
CA SER A 33 2.89 -0.01 0.57
C SER A 33 2.83 0.19 2.08
N ARG A 34 2.91 1.45 2.50
CA ARG A 34 2.79 1.85 3.91
C ARG A 34 1.79 2.98 4.01
N ASP A 35 0.83 2.83 4.91
CA ASP A 35 0.01 3.96 5.36
C ASP A 35 0.86 4.88 6.27
N TYR A 36 0.47 6.15 6.36
CA TYR A 36 1.08 7.10 7.27
C TYR A 36 0.73 6.73 8.72
N LEU A 37 1.74 6.76 9.58
CA LEU A 37 1.56 6.53 11.01
C LEU A 37 2.60 7.33 11.78
N ASP A 38 2.16 8.07 12.81
CA ASP A 38 3.08 8.80 13.70
C ASP A 38 3.99 7.82 14.45
N ASN A 39 3.44 6.66 14.83
CA ASN A 39 4.17 5.56 15.44
C ASN A 39 3.39 4.23 15.33
N VAL A 40 3.95 3.17 15.94
CA VAL A 40 3.43 1.80 15.90
C VAL A 40 2.05 1.59 16.53
N SER A 41 1.39 2.61 17.06
CA SER A 41 -0.02 2.54 17.49
C SER A 41 -1.01 2.53 16.32
N GLY A 42 -0.58 2.92 15.11
CA GLY A 42 -1.45 3.06 13.94
C GLY A 42 -2.28 4.36 13.94
N LEU A 43 -1.94 5.31 14.82
CA LEU A 43 -2.59 6.61 14.85
C LEU A 43 -1.75 7.67 14.14
N GLU A 44 -2.46 8.65 13.59
CA GLU A 44 -1.93 9.89 13.02
C GLU A 44 -2.15 11.06 14.00
N TYR A 45 -1.31 12.09 13.94
CA TYR A 45 -1.48 13.36 14.66
C TYR A 45 -1.58 13.21 16.20
N ILE A 46 -0.79 12.32 16.76
CA ILE A 46 -0.84 11.92 18.17
C ILE A 46 -0.61 13.14 19.08
N GLY A 47 -1.47 13.27 20.10
CA GLY A 47 -1.42 14.38 21.06
C GLY A 47 -2.02 15.70 20.55
N THR A 48 -2.63 15.70 19.36
CA THR A 48 -3.38 16.85 18.83
C THR A 48 -4.90 16.61 18.85
N SER A 49 -5.70 17.65 18.55
CA SER A 49 -7.16 17.49 18.40
C SER A 49 -7.58 16.74 17.13
N LYS A 50 -6.63 16.35 16.26
CA LYS A 50 -6.87 15.59 15.02
C LYS A 50 -6.47 14.12 15.15
N GLN A 51 -6.10 13.64 16.34
CA GLN A 51 -5.67 12.26 16.54
C GLN A 51 -6.75 11.29 16.04
N GLN A 52 -6.37 10.42 15.10
CA GLN A 52 -7.30 9.53 14.40
C GLN A 52 -6.57 8.30 13.84
N ILE A 53 -7.36 7.36 13.32
CA ILE A 53 -6.87 6.28 12.45
C ILE A 53 -6.97 6.77 11.01
N GLY A 54 -5.88 6.60 10.25
CA GLY A 54 -5.80 6.96 8.83
C GLY A 54 -6.57 5.99 7.92
N ASP A 55 -6.52 6.28 6.62
CA ASP A 55 -7.00 5.40 5.56
C ASP A 55 -5.85 5.16 4.57
N GLY A 56 -5.52 3.90 4.30
CA GLY A 56 -4.51 3.53 3.33
C GLY A 56 -5.02 3.55 1.87
N GLY A 57 -4.16 3.14 0.95
CA GLY A 57 -4.55 2.94 -0.45
C GLY A 57 -3.35 2.82 -1.38
N LEU A 58 -3.46 1.96 -2.38
CA LEU A 58 -2.47 1.81 -3.45
C LEU A 58 -3.17 1.79 -4.81
N ILE A 59 -2.67 2.61 -5.73
CA ILE A 59 -2.94 2.44 -7.16
C ILE A 59 -1.60 2.52 -7.91
N MET A 60 -1.37 1.56 -8.81
CA MET A 60 -0.11 1.51 -9.56
C MET A 60 -0.31 1.15 -11.02
N GLN A 61 0.48 1.89 -11.79
CA GLN A 61 0.79 1.82 -13.20
C GLN A 61 2.07 1.16 -13.68
N VAL A 62 2.07 0.20 -14.63
CA VAL A 62 3.30 -0.08 -15.40
C VAL A 62 3.02 0.04 -16.90
N ARG A 63 3.82 0.87 -17.57
CA ARG A 63 3.77 1.09 -19.02
C ARG A 63 5.14 0.85 -19.65
N GLU A 64 5.15 0.20 -20.81
CA GLU A 64 6.32 0.15 -21.67
C GLU A 64 6.64 1.54 -22.20
N LYS A 65 7.83 2.06 -21.92
CA LYS A 65 8.23 3.41 -22.34
C LYS A 65 8.23 3.59 -23.86
N ALA A 66 8.63 2.57 -24.61
CA ALA A 66 8.73 2.63 -26.07
C ALA A 66 7.36 2.56 -26.79
N SER A 67 6.46 1.69 -26.31
CA SER A 67 5.17 1.42 -26.96
C SER A 67 4.00 2.20 -26.35
N GLY A 68 4.16 2.70 -25.11
CA GLY A 68 3.09 3.29 -24.31
C GLY A 68 2.10 2.25 -23.76
N ARG A 69 2.27 0.97 -24.08
CA ARG A 69 1.37 -0.11 -23.68
C ARG A 69 1.37 -0.28 -22.16
N VAL A 70 0.20 -0.33 -21.55
CA VAL A 70 0.04 -0.72 -20.14
C VAL A 70 0.23 -2.23 -20.04
N VAL A 71 1.16 -2.64 -19.18
CA VAL A 71 1.56 -4.05 -19.03
C VAL A 71 1.18 -4.61 -17.66
N ALA A 72 0.96 -3.74 -16.69
CA ALA A 72 0.35 -4.07 -15.42
C ALA A 72 -0.39 -2.86 -14.86
N ALA A 73 -1.45 -3.15 -14.11
CA ALA A 73 -2.13 -2.18 -13.27
C ALA A 73 -2.59 -2.89 -11.99
N THR A 74 -2.75 -2.15 -10.89
CA THR A 74 -3.34 -2.68 -9.65
C THR A 74 -4.77 -3.15 -9.90
N SER A 75 -5.09 -4.33 -9.38
CA SER A 75 -6.36 -5.02 -9.61
C SER A 75 -6.58 -6.08 -8.52
N PRO A 76 -7.78 -6.67 -8.38
CA PRO A 76 -8.02 -7.77 -7.43
C PRO A 76 -7.31 -9.08 -7.79
N GLN A 77 -6.44 -9.11 -8.80
CA GLN A 77 -5.59 -10.26 -9.12
C GLN A 77 -4.22 -10.20 -8.43
N TRP A 78 -3.90 -9.08 -7.77
CA TRP A 78 -2.69 -8.93 -6.99
C TRP A 78 -2.78 -9.77 -5.72
N ARG A 79 -1.68 -10.44 -5.38
CA ARG A 79 -1.53 -11.15 -4.10
C ARG A 79 -1.07 -10.18 -3.03
N GLU A 80 -1.58 -10.33 -1.81
CA GLU A 80 -1.27 -9.45 -0.70
C GLU A 80 -0.86 -10.21 0.57
N LEU A 81 0.01 -9.59 1.36
CA LEU A 81 0.30 -10.01 2.73
C LEU A 81 0.41 -8.77 3.63
N VAL A 82 -0.56 -8.60 4.53
CA VAL A 82 -0.50 -7.61 5.59
C VAL A 82 0.55 -8.03 6.60
N ILE A 83 1.57 -7.19 6.81
CA ILE A 83 2.65 -7.42 7.78
C ILE A 83 2.65 -6.42 8.93
N GLN A 84 1.86 -5.35 8.84
CA GLN A 84 1.60 -4.48 9.97
C GLN A 84 0.09 -4.22 10.04
N GLN A 85 -0.49 -4.47 11.22
CA GLN A 85 -1.85 -4.06 11.55
C GLN A 85 -1.87 -3.27 12.87
N ALA A 86 -2.47 -2.10 12.86
CA ALA A 86 -2.61 -1.22 14.01
C ALA A 86 -3.70 -0.16 13.75
N PRO A 87 -4.47 0.25 14.76
CA PRO A 87 -4.57 -0.35 16.09
C PRO A 87 -5.26 -1.73 16.05
N LEU A 88 -4.92 -2.64 16.98
CA LEU A 88 -5.73 -3.86 17.19
C LEU A 88 -7.00 -3.60 18.00
N ASN A 89 -7.05 -2.45 18.65
CA ASN A 89 -8.21 -1.94 19.37
C ASN A 89 -8.60 -0.55 18.83
N PRO A 90 -9.50 -0.44 17.83
CA PRO A 90 -9.84 0.84 17.21
C PRO A 90 -10.43 1.89 18.17
N ASP A 91 -11.05 1.46 19.28
CA ASP A 91 -11.58 2.36 20.31
C ASP A 91 -10.47 3.17 21.03
N CYS A 92 -9.19 2.77 20.85
CA CYS A 92 -8.04 3.48 21.39
C CYS A 92 -7.76 4.83 20.70
N ALA A 93 -8.45 5.19 19.61
CA ALA A 93 -8.12 6.35 18.79
C ALA A 93 -8.07 7.67 19.59
N GLY A 94 -8.84 7.78 20.69
CA GLY A 94 -8.81 8.92 21.61
C GLY A 94 -7.88 8.78 22.81
N SER A 95 -7.05 7.74 22.87
CA SER A 95 -6.18 7.45 24.02
C SER A 95 -5.06 8.51 24.16
N SER A 96 -4.76 8.86 25.41
CA SER A 96 -3.57 9.64 25.78
C SER A 96 -2.30 8.79 25.95
N GLN A 97 -2.43 7.45 25.86
CA GLN A 97 -1.35 6.47 25.94
C GLN A 97 -1.45 5.44 24.79
N PRO A 98 -1.47 5.87 23.51
CA PRO A 98 -1.83 5.02 22.39
C PRO A 98 -0.87 3.84 22.17
N LEU A 99 0.41 3.97 22.52
CA LEU A 99 1.37 2.85 22.44
C LEU A 99 1.03 1.68 23.38
N VAL A 100 0.26 1.93 24.45
CA VAL A 100 -0.18 0.90 25.39
C VAL A 100 -1.56 0.39 24.99
N ASP A 101 -2.48 1.30 24.67
CA ASP A 101 -3.91 0.99 24.54
C ASP A 101 -4.31 0.45 23.17
N CYS A 102 -3.62 0.88 22.10
CA CYS A 102 -3.97 0.53 20.73
C CYS A 102 -3.50 -0.86 20.32
N GLN A 103 -2.32 -1.24 20.81
CA GLN A 103 -1.58 -2.45 20.41
C GLN A 103 -1.33 -2.51 18.89
N SER A 104 -0.39 -3.35 18.47
CA SER A 104 -0.13 -3.59 17.05
C SER A 104 0.38 -4.98 16.80
N LEU A 105 0.10 -5.48 15.61
CA LEU A 105 0.66 -6.70 15.07
C LEU A 105 1.74 -6.31 14.06
N ASN A 106 2.93 -6.89 14.21
CA ASN A 106 4.03 -6.73 13.27
C ASN A 106 4.59 -8.11 12.91
N LEU A 107 4.57 -8.43 11.63
CA LEU A 107 5.15 -9.63 11.05
C LEU A 107 6.43 -9.26 10.30
N VAL A 108 7.38 -10.19 10.25
CA VAL A 108 8.57 -10.02 9.42
C VAL A 108 8.25 -10.32 7.96
N GLU A 109 8.88 -9.59 7.05
CA GLU A 109 8.82 -9.90 5.63
C GLU A 109 9.30 -11.33 5.36
N PRO A 110 8.56 -12.15 4.58
CA PRO A 110 9.02 -13.49 4.27
C PRO A 110 10.35 -13.46 3.50
N PRO A 111 11.35 -14.26 3.88
CA PRO A 111 12.63 -14.27 3.18
C PRO A 111 12.48 -14.56 1.68
N GLY A 112 13.07 -13.72 0.83
CA GLY A 112 13.02 -13.90 -0.62
C GLY A 112 11.66 -13.60 -1.26
N TRP A 113 10.72 -12.97 -0.55
CA TRP A 113 9.38 -12.67 -1.08
C TRP A 113 9.37 -11.79 -2.33
N THR A 114 10.47 -11.13 -2.70
CA THR A 114 10.59 -10.34 -3.94
C THR A 114 11.07 -11.17 -5.14
N SER A 115 11.52 -12.41 -4.91
CA SER A 115 12.00 -13.31 -5.97
C SER A 115 10.87 -13.72 -6.92
N PRO A 116 11.11 -13.85 -8.23
CA PRO A 116 10.16 -14.46 -9.17
C PRO A 116 9.78 -15.90 -8.81
N GLU A 117 10.66 -16.61 -8.09
CA GLU A 117 10.46 -18.02 -7.70
C GLU A 117 9.67 -18.19 -6.39
N PHE A 118 9.33 -17.10 -5.71
CA PHE A 118 8.60 -17.15 -4.45
C PHE A 118 7.15 -17.62 -4.65
N ASP A 119 6.73 -18.61 -3.86
CA ASP A 119 5.36 -19.14 -3.85
C ASP A 119 4.44 -18.26 -2.97
N ASP A 120 3.67 -17.39 -3.63
CA ASP A 120 2.64 -16.55 -3.02
C ASP A 120 1.23 -17.14 -3.14
N SER A 121 1.09 -18.43 -3.49
CA SER A 121 -0.22 -19.05 -3.72
C SER A 121 -1.15 -19.01 -2.50
N LYS A 122 -0.57 -18.91 -1.30
CA LYS A 122 -1.29 -18.81 -0.02
C LYS A 122 -1.65 -17.37 0.37
N TRP A 123 -1.10 -16.37 -0.32
CA TRP A 123 -1.43 -14.98 -0.07
C TRP A 123 -2.85 -14.71 -0.59
N PRO A 124 -3.72 -14.05 0.18
CA PRO A 124 -5.02 -13.63 -0.33
C PRO A 124 -4.87 -12.70 -1.54
N MET A 125 -5.97 -12.54 -2.27
CA MET A 125 -6.06 -11.56 -3.34
C MET A 125 -6.43 -10.20 -2.76
N ALA A 126 -5.98 -9.14 -3.43
CA ALA A 126 -6.21 -7.76 -3.04
C ALA A 126 -7.70 -7.38 -2.95
N THR A 127 -8.02 -6.51 -1.98
CA THR A 127 -9.35 -5.91 -1.87
C THR A 127 -9.42 -4.63 -2.68
N VAL A 128 -10.49 -4.44 -3.46
CA VAL A 128 -10.71 -3.23 -4.26
C VAL A 128 -11.55 -2.22 -3.49
N TYR A 129 -11.12 -0.97 -3.52
CA TYR A 129 -11.82 0.15 -2.94
C TYR A 129 -12.15 1.21 -3.99
N THR A 130 -13.16 2.02 -3.71
CA THR A 130 -13.50 3.20 -4.53
C THR A 130 -12.62 4.39 -4.16
N ALA A 131 -12.52 5.36 -5.07
CA ALA A 131 -11.86 6.64 -4.83
C ALA A 131 -12.39 7.35 -3.58
N ASP A 132 -13.71 7.31 -3.38
CA ASP A 132 -14.37 7.93 -2.22
C ASP A 132 -14.05 7.21 -0.90
N GLN A 133 -13.95 5.88 -0.91
CA GLN A 133 -13.56 5.12 0.29
C GLN A 133 -12.13 5.41 0.72
N VAL A 134 -11.22 5.54 -0.24
CA VAL A 134 -9.80 5.88 0.00
C VAL A 134 -9.61 7.36 0.31
N GLY A 135 -10.54 8.22 -0.11
CA GLY A 135 -10.39 9.67 0.03
C GLY A 135 -9.24 10.24 -0.83
N VAL A 136 -9.08 9.71 -2.04
CA VAL A 136 -8.01 10.13 -2.96
C VAL A 136 -8.06 11.63 -3.30
N LYS A 137 -6.88 12.19 -3.54
CA LYS A 137 -6.65 13.62 -3.80
C LYS A 137 -5.23 13.82 -4.34
N ASP A 138 -4.87 15.05 -4.69
CA ASP A 138 -3.51 15.47 -5.02
C ASP A 138 -2.77 14.53 -5.99
N GLY A 139 -1.87 13.69 -5.48
CA GLY A 139 -1.05 12.79 -6.30
C GLY A 139 -1.85 11.79 -7.13
N TYR A 140 -3.03 11.38 -6.65
CA TYR A 140 -3.94 10.56 -7.45
C TYR A 140 -4.40 11.30 -8.71
N GLU A 141 -4.74 12.59 -8.58
CA GLU A 141 -5.26 13.43 -9.66
C GLU A 141 -4.17 13.85 -10.65
N ALA A 142 -2.89 13.78 -10.24
CA ALA A 142 -1.74 14.11 -11.07
C ALA A 142 -1.42 13.04 -12.15
N ILE A 143 -2.00 11.84 -12.04
CA ILE A 143 -1.72 10.72 -12.95
C ILE A 143 -2.98 10.40 -13.78
N SER A 144 -2.81 10.29 -15.10
CA SER A 144 -3.84 9.73 -15.98
C SER A 144 -3.84 8.20 -15.89
N TRP A 145 -4.72 7.68 -15.05
CA TRP A 145 -4.88 6.25 -14.81
C TRP A 145 -5.49 5.54 -16.03
N ASP A 146 -4.94 4.38 -16.37
CA ASP A 146 -5.59 3.45 -17.30
C ASP A 146 -6.89 2.92 -16.67
N ALA A 147 -7.90 2.67 -17.50
CA ALA A 147 -9.20 2.19 -17.02
C ALA A 147 -9.15 0.83 -16.30
N SER A 148 -8.08 0.06 -16.49
CA SER A 148 -7.82 -1.19 -15.77
C SER A 148 -7.21 -1.00 -14.38
N ALA A 149 -6.69 0.19 -14.04
CA ALA A 149 -6.10 0.47 -12.74
C ALA A 149 -7.19 0.67 -11.69
N GLN A 150 -7.12 -0.11 -10.62
CA GLN A 150 -8.04 -0.05 -9.51
C GLN A 150 -7.28 0.28 -8.22
N LEU A 151 -7.92 1.04 -7.32
CA LEU A 151 -7.42 1.23 -5.97
C LEU A 151 -7.54 -0.08 -5.21
N ILE A 152 -6.42 -0.55 -4.68
CA ILE A 152 -6.34 -1.76 -3.86
C ILE A 152 -5.76 -1.44 -2.50
N TRP A 153 -6.21 -2.19 -1.51
CA TRP A 153 -5.61 -2.24 -0.17
C TRP A 153 -5.90 -3.59 0.48
N GLY A 154 -5.40 -3.75 1.70
CA GLY A 154 -5.66 -4.92 2.54
C GLY A 154 -7.15 -5.07 2.86
N PRO A 155 -7.52 -6.15 3.57
CA PRO A 155 -8.91 -6.39 3.96
C PRO A 155 -9.51 -5.27 4.82
N ASP A 156 -8.68 -4.48 5.51
CA ASP A 156 -9.11 -3.32 6.28
C ASP A 156 -8.35 -2.06 5.86
N LEU A 157 -9.07 -1.10 5.28
CA LEU A 157 -8.51 0.16 4.79
C LEU A 157 -7.85 1.00 5.88
N LYS A 158 -8.26 0.82 7.14
CA LYS A 158 -7.83 1.66 8.28
C LYS A 158 -6.81 0.97 9.16
N LEU A 159 -6.93 -0.34 9.31
CA LEU A 159 -6.14 -1.07 10.29
C LEU A 159 -4.90 -1.71 9.68
N ASP A 160 -4.91 -2.00 8.37
CA ASP A 160 -3.74 -2.57 7.70
C ASP A 160 -2.80 -1.44 7.26
N ASN A 161 -1.64 -1.28 7.93
CA ASN A 161 -0.75 -0.15 7.62
C ASN A 161 0.48 -0.53 6.80
N THR A 162 0.84 -1.81 6.68
CA THR A 162 1.95 -2.22 5.80
C THR A 162 1.62 -3.51 5.10
N ILE A 163 1.67 -3.48 3.77
CA ILE A 163 1.23 -4.57 2.90
C ILE A 163 2.30 -4.87 1.87
N LEU A 164 2.58 -6.15 1.70
CA LEU A 164 3.42 -6.68 0.63
C LEU A 164 2.52 -7.12 -0.53
N TRP A 165 2.86 -6.71 -1.74
CA TRP A 165 2.08 -6.96 -2.94
C TRP A 165 2.89 -7.74 -3.96
N ARG A 166 2.28 -8.73 -4.61
CA ARG A 166 2.90 -9.46 -5.71
C ARG A 166 1.96 -9.63 -6.90
N TYR A 167 2.51 -9.46 -8.09
CA TYR A 167 1.84 -9.75 -9.36
C TYR A 167 2.84 -10.14 -10.43
N THR A 168 2.52 -11.13 -11.24
CA THR A 168 3.38 -11.58 -12.35
C THR A 168 2.69 -11.31 -13.67
N VAL A 169 3.35 -10.49 -14.50
CA VAL A 169 2.94 -10.23 -15.87
C VAL A 169 3.49 -11.34 -16.76
N ALA A 170 2.60 -12.03 -17.48
CA ALA A 170 2.99 -13.00 -18.48
C ALA A 170 3.71 -12.32 -19.67
N GLY A 171 4.61 -13.06 -20.31
CA GLY A 171 5.29 -12.64 -21.55
C GLY A 171 4.46 -12.87 -22.80
#